data_AF-A0A160IMY5-F1
#
_entry.id   AF-A0A160IMY5-F1
#
_cell.length_a   1.000
_cell.length_b   1.000
_cell.length_c   1.000
_cell.angle_alpha   90.00
_cell.angle_beta   90.00
_cell.angle_gamma   90.00
#
_symmetry.space_group_name_H-M   'P 1'
#
loop_
_entity.id
_entity.type
_entity.pdbx_description
1 polymer ?
#
loop_
_entity_poly.entity_id
_entity_poly.type
_entity_poly.pdbx_seq_one_letter_code
_entity_poly.pdbx_strand_id
1 'polypeptide(L)'
;MDKKLSRLKRALDSTYFKNSSFKESQKYSILNNIKNNELDKKPSFIIKKALSLGVISALTIGIGLFTFDKMNTQDAKEPNMINSEISTNANAPVVKKQNKDLSKEEVNYLLLNSMDYFDTAKGNLDFKSKNQTETNIEYQVDMNKTNPIGYEKNGDIIKIAKNGEYKTINAKTENVIRNAGYEKYVEATDEEKKVENRYSKGNDGKEIYNIRTDHPIVGIAKGSLFPQEITTNLLQDYNNWTIEDQNTDYLGRDSIIISGSLEEDNAIKFSSKTFKFWVDKKTGILLTYEIYDAQGNTVEFLKTKDIMINEKLDDSILKLN
;
A
#
# COMPACT_ATOMS: atom_id res chain seq x y z
N MET A 1 17.45 -33.74 25.66
CA MET A 1 17.42 -32.35 25.12
C MET A 1 18.80 -31.92 24.62
N ASP A 2 19.87 -32.39 25.27
CA ASP A 2 21.26 -31.99 25.04
C ASP A 2 21.86 -32.40 23.69
N LYS A 3 21.37 -33.49 23.08
CA LYS A 3 21.82 -33.94 21.75
C LYS A 3 21.43 -32.98 20.61
N LYS A 4 20.29 -32.26 20.71
CA LYS A 4 19.86 -31.30 19.68
C LYS A 4 20.61 -29.96 19.82
N LEU A 5 20.80 -29.49 21.06
CA LEU A 5 21.56 -28.27 21.36
C LEU A 5 23.05 -28.41 20.99
N SER A 6 23.65 -29.58 21.23
CA SER A 6 25.03 -29.86 20.84
C SER A 6 25.23 -29.91 19.32
N ARG A 7 24.24 -30.36 18.54
CA ARG A 7 24.28 -30.32 17.07
C ARG A 7 24.15 -28.89 16.54
N LEU A 8 23.24 -28.09 17.11
CA LEU A 8 23.07 -26.69 16.73
C LEU A 8 24.32 -25.86 17.06
N LYS A 9 24.90 -26.05 18.24
CA LYS A 9 26.17 -25.44 18.63
C LYS A 9 27.29 -25.81 17.66
N ARG A 10 27.40 -27.10 17.30
CA ARG A 10 28.43 -27.58 16.36
C ARG A 10 28.24 -27.01 14.94
N ALA A 11 27.01 -26.76 14.51
CA ALA A 11 26.72 -26.10 13.24
C ALA A 11 27.09 -24.61 13.27
N LEU A 12 26.76 -23.91 14.36
CA LEU A 12 27.10 -22.49 14.54
C LEU A 12 28.62 -22.28 14.68
N ASP A 13 29.31 -23.18 15.39
CA ASP A 13 30.77 -23.17 15.56
C ASP A 13 31.53 -23.37 14.24
N SER A 14 30.86 -23.89 13.19
CA SER A 14 31.40 -24.05 11.83
C SER A 14 31.16 -22.85 10.90
N THR A 15 30.51 -21.80 11.41
CA THR A 15 30.16 -20.58 10.67
C THR A 15 30.80 -19.34 11.31
N TYR A 16 30.64 -18.17 10.67
CA TYR A 16 31.06 -16.88 11.23
C TYR A 16 30.41 -16.53 12.58
N PHE A 17 29.39 -17.29 13.01
CA PHE A 17 28.68 -17.12 14.28
C PHE A 17 29.31 -17.86 15.47
N LYS A 18 30.50 -18.43 15.33
CA LYS A 18 31.20 -19.18 16.41
C LYS A 18 31.30 -18.44 17.75
N ASN A 19 31.31 -17.11 17.74
CA ASN A 19 31.46 -16.28 18.96
C ASN A 19 30.14 -15.66 19.45
N SER A 20 28.99 -15.98 18.84
CA SER A 20 27.71 -15.46 19.34
C SER A 20 27.28 -16.23 20.60
N SER A 21 27.22 -15.55 21.75
CA SER A 21 26.67 -16.11 22.98
C SER A 21 25.17 -15.79 23.08
N PHE A 22 24.36 -16.83 23.27
CA PHE A 22 22.91 -16.68 23.46
C PHE A 22 22.59 -16.56 24.95
N LYS A 23 21.77 -15.55 25.30
CA LYS A 23 21.18 -15.45 26.64
C LYS A 23 20.20 -16.60 26.86
N GLU A 24 20.03 -17.02 28.11
CA GLU A 24 19.23 -18.21 28.45
C GLU A 24 17.76 -18.10 27.99
N SER A 25 17.19 -16.89 28.00
CA SER A 25 15.85 -16.60 27.49
C SER A 25 15.72 -16.83 25.97
N GLN A 26 16.77 -16.56 25.20
CA GLN A 26 16.80 -16.77 23.75
C GLN A 26 16.89 -18.26 23.41
N LYS A 27 17.58 -19.06 24.23
CA LYS A 27 17.64 -20.53 24.06
C LYS A 27 16.25 -21.16 24.18
N TYR A 28 15.44 -20.74 25.15
CA TYR A 28 14.08 -21.24 25.32
C TYR A 28 13.16 -20.90 24.14
N SER A 29 13.24 -19.66 23.62
CA SER A 29 12.45 -19.23 22.46
C SER A 29 12.81 -20.02 21.19
N ILE A 30 14.11 -20.22 20.94
CA ILE A 30 14.60 -21.03 19.81
C ILE A 30 14.16 -22.48 19.94
N LEU A 31 14.22 -23.05 21.14
CA LEU A 31 13.79 -24.44 21.40
C LEU A 31 12.29 -24.63 21.18
N ASN A 32 11.46 -23.65 21.55
CA ASN A 32 10.02 -23.71 21.32
C ASN A 32 9.68 -23.67 19.82
N ASN A 33 10.38 -22.83 19.06
CA ASN A 33 10.20 -22.74 17.61
C ASN A 33 10.68 -24.00 16.86
N ILE A 34 11.73 -24.67 17.33
CA ILE A 34 12.17 -25.96 16.76
C ILE A 34 11.15 -27.06 17.06
N LYS A 35 10.52 -27.06 18.24
CA LYS A 35 9.54 -28.07 18.64
C LYS A 35 8.22 -27.92 17.88
N ASN A 36 7.82 -26.69 17.55
CA ASN A 36 6.59 -26.38 16.83
C ASN A 36 6.70 -26.61 15.31
N ASN A 37 7.91 -26.68 14.76
CA ASN A 37 8.16 -26.96 13.32
C ASN A 37 8.36 -28.44 12.98
N GLU A 38 8.19 -29.39 13.91
CA GLU A 38 8.24 -30.84 13.62
C GLU A 38 6.87 -31.44 13.20
N LEU A 39 5.79 -30.63 13.12
CA LEU A 39 4.49 -31.02 12.56
C LEU A 39 4.32 -30.41 11.17
N ASP A 40 5.15 -30.84 10.22
CA ASP A 40 4.81 -30.95 8.79
C ASP A 40 6.03 -31.44 8.02
N LYS A 41 6.13 -32.76 7.87
CA LYS A 41 7.05 -33.38 6.92
C LYS A 41 6.32 -34.43 6.10
N LYS A 42 6.12 -34.13 4.82
CA LYS A 42 6.16 -35.13 3.74
C LYS A 42 7.08 -34.63 2.61
N PRO A 43 7.68 -35.56 1.84
CA PRO A 43 9.07 -35.44 1.45
C PRO A 43 9.29 -34.74 0.11
N SER A 44 10.47 -34.13 0.04
CA SER A 44 11.12 -33.55 -1.13
C SER A 44 11.30 -34.55 -2.27
N PHE A 45 11.02 -34.13 -3.50
CA PHE A 45 11.64 -34.72 -4.69
C PHE A 45 12.82 -33.87 -5.15
N ILE A 46 13.95 -34.55 -5.34
CA ILE A 46 15.26 -34.06 -5.75
C ILE A 46 15.30 -34.04 -7.28
N ILE A 47 15.66 -32.92 -7.92
CA ILE A 47 16.32 -32.94 -9.22
C ILE A 47 17.53 -31.98 -9.21
N LYS A 48 18.63 -32.54 -9.70
CA LYS A 48 20.01 -32.08 -9.65
C LYS A 48 20.29 -30.98 -10.68
N LYS A 49 21.34 -30.20 -10.38
CA LYS A 49 22.10 -29.33 -11.31
C LYS A 49 22.42 -30.01 -12.65
N ALA A 50 22.28 -29.28 -13.76
CA ALA A 50 23.28 -29.13 -14.82
C ALA A 50 22.74 -28.25 -15.98
N LEU A 51 23.70 -27.63 -16.69
CA LEU A 51 23.61 -26.81 -17.90
C LEU A 51 23.54 -25.29 -17.64
N SER A 52 24.37 -24.44 -18.23
CA SER A 52 25.75 -24.51 -18.73
C SER A 52 26.00 -23.12 -19.33
N LEU A 53 27.20 -22.60 -19.14
CA LEU A 53 27.72 -21.42 -19.81
C LEU A 53 27.42 -21.41 -21.32
N GLY A 54 26.86 -20.32 -21.83
CA GLY A 54 26.69 -20.08 -23.26
C GLY A 54 25.50 -19.21 -23.59
N VAL A 55 25.69 -17.88 -23.51
CA VAL A 55 25.29 -16.81 -24.46
C VAL A 55 25.48 -15.47 -23.70
N ILE A 56 26.75 -15.11 -23.48
CA ILE A 56 27.18 -13.72 -23.29
C ILE A 56 28.14 -13.47 -24.46
N SER A 57 27.58 -13.09 -25.61
CA SER A 57 28.33 -12.51 -26.75
C SER A 57 27.39 -12.27 -27.95
N ALA A 58 26.43 -11.35 -27.86
CA ALA A 58 25.68 -10.91 -29.06
C ALA A 58 24.90 -9.58 -28.93
N LEU A 59 25.18 -8.66 -27.99
CA LEU A 59 24.46 -7.37 -27.94
C LEU A 59 25.35 -6.16 -27.61
N THR A 60 26.65 -6.25 -27.91
CA THR A 60 27.56 -5.11 -27.91
C THR A 60 28.34 -5.11 -29.22
N ILE A 61 27.72 -4.64 -30.30
CA ILE A 61 28.30 -3.97 -31.48
C ILE A 61 27.11 -3.58 -32.39
N GLY A 62 26.99 -2.27 -32.64
CA GLY A 62 25.89 -1.61 -33.35
C GLY A 62 25.32 -0.47 -32.49
N ILE A 63 26.12 0.49 -32.01
CA ILE A 63 26.67 1.62 -32.80
C ILE A 63 25.58 2.14 -33.74
N GLY A 64 24.93 3.26 -33.44
CA GLY A 64 25.63 4.54 -33.39
C GLY A 64 25.72 5.12 -34.81
N LEU A 65 24.56 5.32 -35.43
CA LEU A 65 24.37 6.11 -36.66
C LEU A 65 22.93 6.61 -36.69
N PHE A 66 22.54 7.53 -35.81
CA PHE A 66 21.39 8.42 -36.03
C PHE A 66 21.49 9.63 -35.09
N THR A 67 22.48 10.48 -35.36
CA THR A 67 22.38 11.90 -35.03
C THR A 67 22.66 12.70 -36.29
N PHE A 68 21.98 13.84 -36.41
CA PHE A 68 22.14 14.87 -37.43
C PHE A 68 21.62 14.55 -38.84
N ASP A 69 20.34 14.84 -39.06
CA ASP A 69 20.05 15.88 -40.06
C ASP A 69 18.75 16.64 -39.76
N LYS A 70 18.77 17.94 -40.09
CA LYS A 70 17.74 18.99 -39.91
C LYS A 70 17.63 19.71 -38.56
N MET A 71 18.55 20.67 -38.39
CA MET A 71 18.25 22.00 -37.86
C MET A 71 17.96 22.98 -39.02
N ASN A 72 17.44 24.16 -38.64
CA ASN A 72 17.09 25.37 -39.40
C ASN A 72 15.71 25.39 -40.08
N THR A 73 14.85 26.39 -39.88
CA THR A 73 14.80 27.54 -38.95
C THR A 73 13.41 28.15 -39.14
N GLN A 74 12.76 28.65 -38.10
CA GLN A 74 12.17 30.01 -38.09
C GLN A 74 11.57 30.34 -36.73
N ASP A 75 11.98 31.50 -36.24
CA ASP A 75 11.59 32.16 -35.00
C ASP A 75 10.13 32.68 -35.00
N ALA A 76 9.63 32.78 -33.77
CA ALA A 76 8.69 33.76 -33.22
C ALA A 76 7.22 33.76 -33.69
N LYS A 77 6.33 33.40 -32.76
CA LYS A 77 5.44 34.36 -32.06
C LYS A 77 4.59 33.67 -30.99
N GLU A 78 4.62 34.20 -29.77
CA GLU A 78 3.56 34.00 -28.76
C GLU A 78 2.21 34.49 -29.31
N PRO A 79 1.10 33.80 -29.02
CA PRO A 79 -0.22 34.43 -29.04
C PRO A 79 -0.61 34.86 -27.62
N ASN A 80 -0.77 36.17 -27.53
CA ASN A 80 -1.47 36.91 -26.49
C ASN A 80 -2.84 36.32 -26.14
N MET A 81 -3.21 36.56 -24.88
CA MET A 81 -4.55 36.43 -24.32
C MET A 81 -5.60 37.08 -25.24
N ILE A 82 -6.65 36.33 -25.55
CA ILE A 82 -7.93 36.89 -26.00
C ILE A 82 -8.98 36.43 -25.00
N ASN A 83 -9.50 37.39 -24.23
CA ASN A 83 -10.81 37.30 -23.59
C ASN A 83 -11.84 37.01 -24.68
N SER A 84 -12.49 35.85 -24.62
CA SER A 84 -13.77 35.64 -25.28
C SER A 84 -14.84 35.51 -24.23
N GLU A 85 -15.82 36.40 -24.32
CA GLU A 85 -17.01 36.44 -23.51
C GLU A 85 -17.81 35.14 -23.60
N ILE A 86 -18.47 34.88 -22.47
CA ILE A 86 -19.31 33.75 -22.13
C ILE A 86 -20.50 33.64 -23.10
N SER A 87 -20.74 32.44 -23.64
CA SER A 87 -22.09 32.03 -24.02
C SER A 87 -22.42 30.72 -23.31
N THR A 88 -23.52 30.78 -22.57
CA THR A 88 -24.02 29.84 -21.59
C THR A 88 -24.60 28.57 -22.23
N ASN A 89 -24.20 27.40 -21.73
CA ASN A 89 -25.14 26.29 -21.55
C ASN A 89 -24.81 25.54 -20.26
N ALA A 90 -25.81 25.48 -19.40
CA ALA A 90 -25.77 25.04 -18.02
C ALA A 90 -25.83 23.50 -17.89
N ASN A 91 -25.35 23.04 -16.73
CA ASN A 91 -25.44 21.68 -16.15
C ASN A 91 -24.26 20.72 -16.36
N ALA A 92 -23.05 21.20 -16.08
CA ALA A 92 -22.05 20.38 -15.37
C ALA A 92 -21.83 21.02 -13.98
N PRO A 93 -21.86 20.25 -12.87
CA PRO A 93 -21.53 20.82 -11.57
C PRO A 93 -20.05 21.19 -11.57
N VAL A 94 -19.78 22.51 -11.59
CA VAL A 94 -18.44 23.04 -11.34
C VAL A 94 -18.05 22.62 -9.92
N VAL A 95 -17.19 21.62 -9.82
CA VAL A 95 -16.54 21.24 -8.56
C VAL A 95 -15.74 22.45 -8.11
N LYS A 96 -16.23 23.15 -7.07
CA LYS A 96 -15.47 24.24 -6.45
C LYS A 96 -14.18 23.64 -5.91
N LYS A 97 -13.03 24.02 -6.48
CA LYS A 97 -11.72 23.71 -5.92
C LYS A 97 -11.69 24.16 -4.47
N GLN A 98 -11.31 23.24 -3.58
CA GLN A 98 -11.21 23.53 -2.15
C GLN A 98 -9.93 24.36 -1.94
N ASN A 99 -10.06 25.68 -2.07
CA ASN A 99 -8.96 26.67 -2.08
C ASN A 99 -8.22 26.86 -0.74
N LYS A 100 -8.43 26.00 0.26
CA LYS A 100 -7.70 26.07 1.53
C LYS A 100 -6.53 25.10 1.48
N ASP A 101 -5.32 25.61 1.67
CA ASP A 101 -4.15 24.77 1.95
C ASP A 101 -4.27 24.18 3.36
N LEU A 102 -3.96 22.89 3.48
CA LEU A 102 -3.98 22.12 4.71
C LEU A 102 -2.61 22.19 5.39
N SER A 103 -2.60 22.19 6.72
CA SER A 103 -1.39 21.95 7.51
C SER A 103 -0.98 20.47 7.48
N LYS A 104 0.22 20.15 7.96
CA LYS A 104 0.68 18.75 8.05
C LYS A 104 -0.21 17.92 8.98
N GLU A 105 -0.66 18.53 10.07
CA GLU A 105 -1.61 17.95 11.02
C GLU A 105 -2.95 17.63 10.34
N GLU A 106 -3.47 18.56 9.55
CA GLU A 106 -4.72 18.37 8.81
C GLU A 106 -4.58 17.25 7.76
N VAL A 107 -3.45 17.18 7.04
CA VAL A 107 -3.17 16.08 6.09
C VAL A 107 -3.05 14.73 6.78
N ASN A 108 -2.32 14.66 7.90
CA ASN A 108 -2.17 13.42 8.66
C ASN A 108 -3.53 12.94 9.21
N TYR A 109 -4.31 13.85 9.79
CA TYR A 109 -5.66 13.57 10.26
C TYR A 109 -6.55 13.05 9.12
N LEU A 110 -6.50 13.68 7.95
CA LEU A 110 -7.28 13.32 6.78
C LEU A 110 -6.93 11.90 6.28
N LEU A 111 -5.64 11.56 6.17
CA LEU A 111 -5.18 10.22 5.78
C LEU A 111 -5.62 9.14 6.78
N LEU A 112 -5.44 9.40 8.08
CA LEU A 112 -5.83 8.46 9.15
C LEU A 112 -7.34 8.23 9.19
N ASN A 113 -8.13 9.23 8.83
CA ASN A 113 -9.59 9.19 8.94
C ASN A 113 -10.29 9.20 7.58
N SER A 114 -9.59 8.77 6.51
CA SER A 114 -10.10 8.77 5.13
C SER A 114 -11.52 8.17 4.99
N MET A 115 -11.78 7.10 5.73
CA MET A 115 -13.08 6.41 5.76
C MET A 115 -14.29 7.27 6.18
N ASP A 116 -14.06 8.41 6.84
CA ASP A 116 -15.13 9.33 7.26
C ASP A 116 -15.56 10.32 6.17
N TYR A 117 -14.83 10.38 5.05
CA TYR A 117 -15.00 11.42 4.04
C TYR A 117 -15.58 10.91 2.71
N PHE A 118 -15.98 9.64 2.65
CA PHE A 118 -16.67 9.06 1.50
C PHE A 118 -17.63 7.96 1.93
N ASP A 119 -18.73 7.83 1.19
CA ASP A 119 -19.74 6.79 1.38
C ASP A 119 -19.48 5.59 0.47
N THR A 120 -19.04 5.83 -0.77
CA THR A 120 -18.75 4.76 -1.73
C THR A 120 -17.45 5.03 -2.47
N ALA A 121 -16.72 3.97 -2.79
CA ALA A 121 -15.58 4.05 -3.70
C ALA A 121 -15.48 2.80 -4.56
N LYS A 122 -15.23 2.96 -5.84
CA LYS A 122 -14.94 1.89 -6.79
C LYS A 122 -13.74 2.29 -7.62
N GLY A 123 -12.84 1.37 -7.88
CA GLY A 123 -11.70 1.68 -8.73
C GLY A 123 -10.83 0.49 -9.04
N ASN A 124 -9.73 0.83 -9.69
CA ASN A 124 -8.69 -0.11 -10.08
C ASN A 124 -7.33 0.47 -9.69
N LEU A 125 -6.43 -0.37 -9.18
CA LEU A 125 -5.06 0.01 -8.89
C LEU A 125 -4.07 -1.09 -9.28
N ASP A 126 -2.83 -0.69 -9.55
CA ASP A 126 -1.70 -1.60 -9.57
C ASP A 126 -0.98 -1.56 -8.22
N PHE A 127 -0.54 -2.72 -7.77
CA PHE A 127 0.24 -2.87 -6.56
C PHE A 127 1.44 -3.75 -6.83
N LYS A 128 2.60 -3.35 -6.30
CA LYS A 128 3.80 -4.16 -6.29
C LYS A 128 4.54 -3.92 -4.99
N SER A 129 4.86 -5.00 -4.29
CA SER A 129 5.82 -4.98 -3.17
C SER A 129 7.11 -5.69 -3.56
N LYS A 130 8.13 -5.53 -2.72
CA LYS A 130 9.47 -6.08 -2.94
C LYS A 130 9.41 -7.59 -3.16
N ASN A 131 10.05 -8.07 -4.22
CA ASN A 131 10.08 -9.48 -4.63
C ASN A 131 8.72 -10.07 -5.02
N GLN A 132 7.68 -9.25 -5.23
CA GLN A 132 6.39 -9.69 -5.73
C GLN A 132 6.21 -9.25 -7.19
N THR A 133 5.41 -10.03 -7.92
CA THR A 133 4.94 -9.58 -9.24
C THR A 133 3.91 -8.49 -9.03
N GLU A 134 3.96 -7.48 -9.88
CA GLU A 134 2.92 -6.47 -9.94
C GLU A 134 1.56 -7.11 -10.20
N THR A 135 0.55 -6.69 -9.45
CA THR A 135 -0.82 -7.19 -9.60
C THR A 135 -1.79 -6.06 -9.77
N ASN A 136 -2.87 -6.35 -10.48
CA ASN A 136 -3.98 -5.45 -10.69
C ASN A 136 -5.11 -5.81 -9.71
N ILE A 137 -5.64 -4.79 -9.04
CA ILE A 137 -6.66 -4.92 -8.00
C ILE A 137 -7.89 -4.11 -8.43
N GLU A 138 -9.00 -4.81 -8.62
CA GLU A 138 -10.32 -4.18 -8.78
C GLU A 138 -11.00 -4.16 -7.40
N TYR A 139 -11.59 -3.04 -7.01
CA TYR A 139 -12.25 -2.95 -5.71
C TYR A 139 -13.52 -2.11 -5.75
N GLN A 140 -14.39 -2.37 -4.77
CA GLN A 140 -15.58 -1.58 -4.50
C GLN A 140 -15.90 -1.63 -3.01
N VAL A 141 -16.24 -0.49 -2.41
CA VAL A 141 -16.68 -0.39 -1.02
C VAL A 141 -17.92 0.48 -0.90
N ASP A 142 -18.81 0.07 -0.02
CA ASP A 142 -19.94 0.85 0.50
C ASP A 142 -19.73 0.98 2.01
N MET A 143 -19.55 2.21 2.48
CA MET A 143 -19.27 2.58 3.87
C MET A 143 -20.56 2.79 4.67
N ASN A 144 -21.73 2.36 4.18
CA ASN A 144 -22.98 2.43 4.93
C ASN A 144 -22.79 1.89 6.35
N LYS A 145 -22.89 2.80 7.34
CA LYS A 145 -22.55 2.55 8.74
C LYS A 145 -23.33 1.41 9.39
N THR A 146 -24.47 1.01 8.82
CA THR A 146 -25.25 -0.11 9.34
C THR A 146 -24.77 -1.45 8.78
N ASN A 147 -24.36 -1.47 7.52
CA ASN A 147 -24.09 -2.68 6.75
C ASN A 147 -22.98 -2.41 5.72
N PRO A 148 -21.73 -2.18 6.16
CA PRO A 148 -20.66 -1.88 5.23
C PRO A 148 -20.37 -3.11 4.35
N ILE A 149 -20.03 -2.83 3.10
CA ILE A 149 -19.75 -3.86 2.10
C ILE A 149 -18.39 -3.59 1.46
N GLY A 150 -17.60 -4.64 1.32
CA GLY A 150 -16.32 -4.60 0.62
C GLY A 150 -16.24 -5.68 -0.45
N TYR A 151 -15.67 -5.33 -1.59
CA TYR A 151 -15.33 -6.24 -2.67
C TYR A 151 -13.90 -5.91 -3.12
N GLU A 152 -13.10 -6.95 -3.30
CA GLU A 152 -11.79 -6.85 -3.94
C GLU A 152 -11.54 -8.09 -4.80
N LYS A 153 -11.00 -7.88 -5.99
CA LYS A 153 -10.54 -8.94 -6.88
C LYS A 153 -9.07 -8.71 -7.23
N ASN A 154 -8.28 -9.73 -6.97
CA ASN A 154 -6.85 -9.80 -7.24
C ASN A 154 -6.57 -11.06 -8.06
N GLY A 155 -6.47 -10.92 -9.38
CA GLY A 155 -6.41 -12.05 -10.30
C GLY A 155 -7.61 -12.98 -10.12
N ASP A 156 -7.33 -14.24 -9.77
CA ASP A 156 -8.36 -15.27 -9.55
C ASP A 156 -8.91 -15.30 -8.10
N ILE A 157 -8.53 -14.34 -7.25
CA ILE A 157 -8.96 -14.30 -5.85
C ILE A 157 -9.94 -13.15 -5.66
N ILE A 158 -11.14 -13.46 -5.18
CA ILE A 158 -12.16 -12.47 -4.82
C ILE A 158 -12.34 -12.49 -3.31
N LYS A 159 -12.29 -11.32 -2.67
CA LYS A 159 -12.70 -11.11 -1.28
C LYS A 159 -14.00 -10.32 -1.26
N ILE A 160 -14.99 -10.82 -0.52
CA ILE A 160 -16.27 -10.12 -0.31
C ILE A 160 -16.49 -10.02 1.19
N ALA A 161 -16.76 -8.82 1.69
CA ALA A 161 -17.14 -8.55 3.06
C ALA A 161 -18.53 -7.89 3.09
N LYS A 162 -19.38 -8.30 4.02
CA LYS A 162 -20.73 -7.75 4.21
C LYS A 162 -21.18 -8.01 5.65
N ASN A 163 -21.72 -6.97 6.30
CA ASN A 163 -22.31 -7.08 7.64
C ASN A 163 -21.37 -7.73 8.68
N GLY A 164 -20.07 -7.41 8.60
CA GLY A 164 -19.05 -7.95 9.49
C GLY A 164 -18.55 -9.35 9.14
N GLU A 165 -19.17 -10.04 8.18
CA GLU A 165 -18.70 -11.32 7.66
C GLU A 165 -17.86 -11.12 6.39
N TYR A 166 -16.93 -12.04 6.12
CA TYR A 166 -16.22 -12.06 4.85
C TYR A 166 -15.95 -13.47 4.34
N LYS A 167 -15.84 -13.58 3.02
CA LYS A 167 -15.43 -14.79 2.30
C LYS A 167 -14.36 -14.49 1.27
N THR A 168 -13.51 -15.48 1.02
CA THR A 168 -12.55 -15.46 -0.09
C THR A 168 -12.88 -16.59 -1.05
N ILE A 169 -13.05 -16.25 -2.32
CA ILE A 169 -13.49 -17.15 -3.40
C ILE A 169 -12.41 -17.22 -4.47
N ASN A 170 -12.23 -18.40 -5.05
CA ASN A 170 -11.48 -18.56 -6.29
C ASN A 170 -12.40 -18.24 -7.48
N ALA A 171 -12.16 -17.15 -8.20
CA ALA A 171 -13.00 -16.69 -9.31
C ALA A 171 -13.13 -17.70 -10.47
N LYS A 172 -12.14 -18.57 -10.67
CA LYS A 172 -12.16 -19.57 -11.75
C LYS A 172 -13.00 -20.80 -11.43
N THR A 173 -12.99 -21.21 -10.16
CA THR A 173 -13.64 -22.45 -9.71
C THR A 173 -14.88 -22.22 -8.86
N GLU A 174 -15.14 -20.97 -8.48
CA GLU A 174 -16.18 -20.51 -7.57
C GLU A 174 -16.11 -21.13 -6.16
N ASN A 175 -15.03 -21.85 -5.86
CA ASN A 175 -14.83 -22.47 -4.57
C ASN A 175 -14.49 -21.42 -3.51
N VAL A 176 -15.11 -21.56 -2.34
CA VAL A 176 -14.74 -20.80 -1.15
C VAL A 176 -13.40 -21.33 -0.65
N ILE A 177 -12.37 -20.48 -0.70
CA ILE A 177 -11.00 -20.78 -0.24
C ILE A 177 -10.89 -20.57 1.27
N ARG A 178 -11.55 -19.51 1.75
CA ARG A 178 -11.58 -19.16 3.17
C ARG A 178 -12.96 -18.63 3.51
N ASN A 179 -13.48 -19.18 4.60
CA ASN A 179 -14.62 -18.65 5.29
C ASN A 179 -14.16 -18.26 6.70
N ALA A 180 -14.90 -17.36 7.35
CA ALA A 180 -14.84 -17.05 8.77
C ALA A 180 -14.07 -15.79 9.25
N GLY A 181 -14.78 -15.14 10.16
CA GLY A 181 -14.46 -13.99 10.99
C GLY A 181 -15.64 -13.03 10.96
N TYR A 182 -16.51 -13.07 11.98
CA TYR A 182 -17.45 -11.98 12.23
C TYR A 182 -16.70 -10.91 13.00
N GLU A 183 -16.37 -9.80 12.34
CA GLU A 183 -15.89 -8.60 13.01
C GLU A 183 -17.08 -7.67 13.16
N LYS A 184 -17.50 -7.47 14.41
CA LYS A 184 -18.57 -6.52 14.71
C LYS A 184 -18.11 -5.14 14.26
N TYR A 185 -18.86 -4.53 13.34
CA TYR A 185 -18.70 -3.12 13.04
C TYR A 185 -19.01 -2.31 14.30
N VAL A 186 -18.02 -1.55 14.77
CA VAL A 186 -18.15 -0.64 15.90
C VAL A 186 -17.65 0.70 15.40
N GLU A 187 -18.56 1.66 15.26
CA GLU A 187 -18.21 3.03 14.86
C GLU A 187 -17.15 3.61 15.80
N ALA A 188 -16.12 4.22 15.22
CA ALA A 188 -15.05 4.82 16.01
C ALA A 188 -15.57 6.01 16.83
N THR A 189 -15.12 6.05 18.08
CA THR A 189 -15.30 7.20 18.97
C THR A 189 -14.49 8.40 18.49
N ASP A 190 -14.88 9.60 18.93
CA ASP A 190 -14.13 10.82 18.59
C ASP A 190 -12.69 10.81 19.13
N GLU A 191 -12.44 10.11 20.24
CA GLU A 191 -11.08 9.89 20.75
C GLU A 191 -10.26 9.02 19.80
N GLU A 192 -10.82 7.93 19.27
CA GLU A 192 -10.11 7.06 18.32
C GLU A 192 -9.78 7.78 17.00
N LYS A 193 -10.49 8.86 16.66
CA LYS A 193 -10.22 9.67 15.46
C LYS A 193 -9.03 10.61 15.61
N LYS A 194 -8.63 10.97 16.83
CA LYS A 194 -7.52 11.90 17.07
C LYS A 194 -6.18 11.29 16.67
N VAL A 195 -5.29 12.10 16.08
CA VAL A 195 -3.98 11.63 15.58
C VAL A 195 -3.13 11.09 16.72
N GLU A 196 -3.07 11.82 17.84
CA GLU A 196 -2.28 11.46 19.02
C GLU A 196 -2.70 10.10 19.62
N ASN A 197 -3.97 9.74 19.51
CA ASN A 197 -4.49 8.47 20.04
C ASN A 197 -4.20 7.28 19.11
N ARG A 198 -3.66 7.51 17.90
CA ARG A 198 -3.19 6.45 17.01
C ARG A 198 -1.85 5.86 17.41
N TYR A 199 -1.19 6.46 18.39
CA TYR A 199 0.12 6.06 18.87
C TYR A 199 0.06 5.74 20.35
N SER A 200 0.54 4.56 20.73
CA SER A 200 0.73 4.19 22.12
C SER A 200 2.02 3.40 22.29
N LYS A 201 2.44 3.16 23.54
CA LYS A 201 3.64 2.38 23.85
C LYS A 201 3.24 1.10 24.57
N GLY A 202 3.78 -0.03 24.10
CA GLY A 202 3.65 -1.32 24.77
C GLY A 202 4.51 -1.40 26.03
N ASN A 203 4.30 -2.47 26.81
CA ASN A 203 5.08 -2.74 28.02
C ASN A 203 6.59 -2.91 27.76
N ASP A 204 6.97 -3.22 26.52
CA ASP A 204 8.36 -3.34 26.07
C ASP A 204 8.94 -2.03 25.49
N GLY A 205 8.17 -0.93 25.57
CA GLY A 205 8.55 0.39 25.05
C GLY A 205 8.40 0.54 23.54
N LYS A 206 7.94 -0.49 22.82
CA LYS A 206 7.70 -0.40 21.38
C LYS A 206 6.41 0.33 21.07
N GLU A 207 6.36 0.95 19.89
CA GLU A 207 5.15 1.58 19.39
C GLU A 207 4.07 0.56 19.08
N ILE A 208 2.84 0.92 19.47
CA ILE A 208 1.62 0.25 19.12
C ILE A 208 0.78 1.26 18.34
N TYR A 209 0.43 0.90 17.11
CA TYR A 209 -0.44 1.70 16.26
C TYR A 209 -1.89 1.28 16.47
N ASN A 210 -2.70 2.22 16.96
CA ASN A 210 -4.13 1.99 17.20
C ASN A 210 -4.89 2.28 15.90
N ILE A 211 -5.19 1.23 15.16
CA ILE A 211 -5.85 1.31 13.85
C ILE A 211 -7.36 1.12 14.04
N ARG A 212 -8.15 1.99 13.40
CA ARG A 212 -9.61 1.88 13.39
C ARG A 212 -10.06 0.70 12.53
N THR A 213 -11.12 0.02 12.97
CA THR A 213 -11.70 -1.16 12.30
C THR A 213 -13.12 -0.91 11.79
N ASP A 214 -13.60 0.33 11.81
CA ASP A 214 -14.92 0.73 11.32
C ASP A 214 -14.96 0.93 9.79
N HIS A 215 -14.47 -0.09 9.09
CA HIS A 215 -14.51 -0.17 7.63
C HIS A 215 -14.70 -1.62 7.19
N PRO A 216 -15.24 -1.90 5.98
CA PRO A 216 -15.36 -3.26 5.49
C PRO A 216 -13.96 -3.87 5.28
N ILE A 217 -13.88 -5.20 5.42
CA ILE A 217 -12.65 -5.94 5.17
C ILE A 217 -12.40 -5.99 3.66
N VAL A 218 -11.40 -5.24 3.21
CA VAL A 218 -10.81 -5.36 1.85
C VAL A 218 -9.36 -5.86 1.97
N GLY A 219 -8.73 -6.22 0.85
CA GLY A 219 -7.35 -6.72 0.84
C GLY A 219 -6.38 -5.58 0.62
N ILE A 220 -5.68 -5.60 -0.52
CA ILE A 220 -4.65 -4.61 -0.87
C ILE A 220 -5.26 -3.20 -1.01
N ALA A 221 -6.51 -3.08 -1.45
CA ALA A 221 -7.18 -1.79 -1.65
C ALA A 221 -7.30 -0.97 -0.35
N LYS A 222 -7.19 -1.60 0.83
CA LYS A 222 -7.14 -0.88 2.11
C LYS A 222 -6.01 0.14 2.16
N GLY A 223 -4.88 -0.14 1.49
CA GLY A 223 -3.73 0.76 1.44
C GLY A 223 -4.01 2.07 0.71
N SER A 224 -5.05 2.10 -0.12
CA SER A 224 -5.55 3.32 -0.78
C SER A 224 -6.71 3.94 0.00
N LEU A 225 -7.76 3.15 0.25
CA LEU A 225 -9.02 3.61 0.83
C LEU A 225 -8.89 4.02 2.30
N PHE A 226 -8.10 3.25 3.05
CA PHE A 226 -7.95 3.36 4.51
C PHE A 226 -6.45 3.36 4.87
N PRO A 227 -5.67 4.37 4.47
CA PRO A 227 -4.20 4.35 4.50
C PRO A 227 -3.62 4.51 5.93
N GLN A 228 -4.31 4.01 6.95
CA GLN A 228 -3.94 4.13 8.36
C GLN A 228 -2.58 3.49 8.69
N GLU A 229 -2.32 2.30 8.13
CA GLU A 229 -1.06 1.58 8.40
C GLU A 229 0.14 2.36 7.87
N ILE A 230 0.13 2.76 6.60
CA ILE A 230 1.26 3.50 6.02
C ILE A 230 1.42 4.88 6.66
N THR A 231 0.31 5.53 7.01
CA THR A 231 0.31 6.85 7.64
C THR A 231 0.88 6.81 9.05
N THR A 232 0.44 5.87 9.89
CA THR A 232 0.97 5.73 11.25
C THR A 232 2.45 5.40 11.23
N ASN A 233 2.91 4.58 10.29
CA ASN A 233 4.33 4.24 10.19
C ASN A 233 5.19 5.41 9.68
N LEU A 234 4.73 6.20 8.70
CA LEU A 234 5.62 7.13 7.98
C LEU A 234 5.44 8.61 8.32
N LEU A 235 4.29 9.02 8.87
CA LEU A 235 3.96 10.45 9.03
C LEU A 235 3.94 10.94 10.48
N GLN A 236 4.29 10.10 11.46
CA GLN A 236 4.28 10.44 12.88
C GLN A 236 5.17 11.65 13.22
N ASP A 237 6.41 11.69 12.70
CA ASP A 237 7.30 12.83 12.85
C ASP A 237 7.15 13.80 11.68
N TYR A 238 6.54 14.96 11.95
CA TYR A 238 6.33 16.01 10.96
C TYR A 238 7.62 16.67 10.44
N ASN A 239 8.77 16.43 11.07
CA ASN A 239 10.06 16.89 10.55
C ASN A 239 10.58 16.01 9.41
N ASN A 240 10.10 14.77 9.30
CA ASN A 240 10.60 13.79 8.34
C ASN A 240 9.91 13.82 6.97
N TRP A 241 8.93 14.70 6.77
CA TRP A 241 8.22 14.85 5.50
C TRP A 241 7.79 16.28 5.25
N THR A 242 7.41 16.60 4.02
CA THR A 242 6.92 17.91 3.61
C THR A 242 5.74 17.78 2.67
N ILE A 243 4.92 18.82 2.62
CA ILE A 243 3.92 19.00 1.57
C ILE A 243 4.64 19.67 0.39
N GLU A 244 4.67 18.99 -0.76
CA GLU A 244 5.29 19.51 -1.99
C GLU A 244 4.33 20.36 -2.81
N ASP A 245 3.07 19.93 -2.90
CA ASP A 245 2.00 20.60 -3.63
C ASP A 245 0.64 20.28 -2.97
N GLN A 246 -0.30 21.23 -3.01
CA GLN A 246 -1.65 21.10 -2.47
C GLN A 246 -2.75 21.36 -3.49
N ASN A 247 -2.38 21.68 -4.73
CA ASN A 247 -3.30 22.14 -5.77
C ASN A 247 -3.03 21.42 -7.10
N THR A 248 -2.50 20.19 -7.03
CA THR A 248 -2.28 19.33 -8.20
C THR A 248 -3.58 18.67 -8.62
N ASP A 249 -3.88 18.65 -9.92
CA ASP A 249 -4.88 17.73 -10.47
C ASP A 249 -4.24 16.35 -10.69
N TYR A 250 -4.80 15.32 -10.05
CA TYR A 250 -4.40 13.94 -10.26
C TYR A 250 -5.63 13.05 -10.42
N LEU A 251 -5.73 12.36 -11.56
CA LEU A 251 -6.92 11.59 -11.96
C LEU A 251 -8.21 12.44 -11.97
N GLY A 252 -8.12 13.73 -12.31
CA GLY A 252 -9.26 14.66 -12.31
C GLY A 252 -9.71 15.07 -10.90
N ARG A 253 -8.83 14.95 -9.90
CA ARG A 253 -9.12 15.22 -8.49
C ARG A 253 -8.09 16.18 -7.91
N ASP A 254 -8.56 17.17 -7.15
CA ASP A 254 -7.69 18.05 -6.37
C ASP A 254 -6.93 17.22 -5.34
N SER A 255 -5.60 17.22 -5.44
CA SER A 255 -4.73 16.31 -4.71
C SER A 255 -3.59 17.06 -4.02
N ILE A 256 -3.11 16.45 -2.94
CA ILE A 256 -1.93 16.87 -2.18
C ILE A 256 -0.81 15.89 -2.49
N ILE A 257 0.36 16.42 -2.77
CA ILE A 257 1.60 15.65 -2.91
C ILE A 257 2.43 15.86 -1.64
N ILE A 258 2.77 14.77 -0.96
CA ILE A 258 3.72 14.80 0.15
C ILE A 258 4.89 13.86 -0.13
N SER A 259 6.06 14.19 0.40
CA SER A 259 7.24 13.34 0.34
C SER A 259 8.05 13.42 1.63
N GLY A 260 8.84 12.40 1.90
CA GLY A 260 9.63 12.36 3.12
C GLY A 260 10.67 11.25 3.15
N SER A 261 11.39 11.20 4.27
CA SER A 261 12.37 10.17 4.59
C SER A 261 11.86 9.24 5.69
N LEU A 262 12.30 7.98 5.66
CA LEU A 262 11.95 7.00 6.66
C LEU A 262 12.96 7.03 7.82
N GLU A 263 12.44 7.02 9.05
CA GLU A 263 13.24 6.80 10.27
C GLU A 263 13.94 5.45 10.24
N GLU A 264 14.97 5.26 11.08
CA GLU A 264 15.85 4.08 11.02
C GLU A 264 15.09 2.73 11.07
N ASP A 265 14.17 2.58 12.01
CA ASP A 265 13.36 1.36 12.15
C ASP A 265 12.49 1.10 10.91
N ASN A 266 11.87 2.14 10.37
CA ASN A 266 11.07 2.05 9.15
C ASN A 266 11.93 1.80 7.91
N ALA A 267 13.09 2.44 7.81
CA ALA A 267 14.05 2.23 6.74
C ALA A 267 14.54 0.78 6.70
N ILE A 268 14.73 0.15 7.87
CA ILE A 268 15.03 -1.28 7.99
C ILE A 268 13.82 -2.11 7.57
N LYS A 269 12.63 -1.83 8.14
CA LYS A 269 11.38 -2.59 7.90
C LYS A 269 11.02 -2.64 6.42
N PHE A 270 11.09 -1.49 5.74
CA PHE A 270 10.73 -1.35 4.33
C PHE A 270 11.92 -1.53 3.38
N SER A 271 13.15 -1.69 3.91
CA SER A 271 14.39 -1.63 3.11
C SER A 271 14.44 -0.41 2.20
N SER A 272 14.02 0.74 2.71
CA SER A 272 13.79 1.96 1.93
C SER A 272 14.29 3.20 2.67
N LYS A 273 14.29 4.34 1.98
CA LYS A 273 14.80 5.61 2.51
C LYS A 273 13.84 6.76 2.34
N THR A 274 13.09 6.80 1.25
CA THR A 274 12.15 7.90 0.98
C THR A 274 10.81 7.36 0.50
N PHE A 275 9.80 8.22 0.57
CA PHE A 275 8.47 7.94 0.05
C PHE A 275 7.87 9.17 -0.61
N LYS A 276 6.86 8.96 -1.45
CA LYS A 276 6.04 10.00 -2.04
C LYS A 276 4.59 9.56 -2.17
N PHE A 277 3.66 10.39 -1.72
CA PHE A 277 2.22 10.11 -1.70
C PHE A 277 1.46 11.16 -2.52
N TRP A 278 0.38 10.71 -3.16
CA TRP A 278 -0.64 11.53 -3.78
C TRP A 278 -1.96 11.24 -3.08
N VAL A 279 -2.49 12.26 -2.40
CA VAL A 279 -3.64 12.15 -1.51
C VAL A 279 -4.79 12.96 -2.10
N ASP A 280 -5.97 12.38 -2.22
CA ASP A 280 -7.18 13.14 -2.58
C ASP A 280 -7.50 14.15 -1.47
N LYS A 281 -7.49 15.45 -1.80
CA LYS A 281 -7.59 16.53 -0.81
C LYS A 281 -8.94 16.57 -0.09
N LYS A 282 -9.99 16.01 -0.71
CA LYS A 282 -11.35 16.02 -0.16
C LYS A 282 -11.59 14.84 0.78
N THR A 283 -11.00 13.69 0.49
CA THR A 283 -11.34 12.42 1.13
C THR A 283 -10.22 11.79 1.94
N GLY A 284 -8.96 12.13 1.68
CA GLY A 284 -7.83 11.43 2.30
C GLY A 284 -7.51 10.09 1.69
N ILE A 285 -8.22 9.65 0.65
CA ILE A 285 -7.86 8.45 -0.09
C ILE A 285 -6.46 8.63 -0.68
N LEU A 286 -5.59 7.66 -0.39
CA LEU A 286 -4.24 7.63 -0.92
C LEU A 286 -4.28 7.08 -2.34
N LEU A 287 -4.37 7.99 -3.32
CA LEU A 287 -4.49 7.66 -4.74
C LEU A 287 -3.25 6.95 -5.25
N THR A 288 -2.07 7.35 -4.77
CA THR A 288 -0.81 6.69 -5.11
C THR A 288 0.18 6.83 -3.98
N TYR A 289 0.97 5.78 -3.75
CA TYR A 289 2.20 5.90 -2.99
C TYR A 289 3.34 5.18 -3.68
N GLU A 290 4.55 5.70 -3.51
CA GLU A 290 5.80 5.09 -3.92
C GLU A 290 6.78 5.12 -2.75
N ILE A 291 7.48 4.01 -2.55
CA ILE A 291 8.54 3.86 -1.54
C ILE A 291 9.83 3.52 -2.28
N TYR A 292 10.93 4.21 -1.98
CA TYR A 292 12.19 4.09 -2.71
C TYR A 292 13.34 3.63 -1.81
N ASP A 293 14.25 2.83 -2.36
CA ASP A 293 15.52 2.48 -1.71
C ASP A 293 16.52 3.65 -1.68
N ALA A 294 17.69 3.41 -1.08
CA ALA A 294 18.76 4.41 -1.00
C ALA A 294 19.35 4.81 -2.36
N GLN A 295 19.11 4.02 -3.41
CA GLN A 295 19.54 4.29 -4.78
C GLN A 295 18.43 4.99 -5.60
N GLY A 296 17.26 5.22 -5.01
CA GLY A 296 16.11 5.83 -5.68
C GLY A 296 15.26 4.85 -6.48
N ASN A 297 15.48 3.54 -6.38
CA ASN A 297 14.63 2.56 -7.05
C ASN A 297 13.35 2.33 -6.25
N THR A 298 12.21 2.23 -6.93
CA THR A 298 10.93 1.89 -6.29
C THR A 298 10.97 0.45 -5.77
N VAL A 299 10.81 0.28 -4.45
CA VAL A 299 10.73 -1.03 -3.79
C VAL A 299 9.30 -1.49 -3.57
N GLU A 300 8.38 -0.53 -3.42
CA GLU A 300 6.96 -0.78 -3.27
C GLU A 300 6.16 0.39 -3.84
N PHE A 301 5.02 0.09 -4.46
CA PHE A 301 4.05 1.11 -4.85
C PHE A 301 2.63 0.57 -4.82
N LEU A 302 1.70 1.52 -4.70
CA LEU A 302 0.30 1.40 -5.05
C LEU A 302 -0.03 2.55 -6.00
N LYS A 303 -0.62 2.27 -7.16
CA LYS A 303 -0.97 3.25 -8.19
C LYS A 303 -2.40 3.09 -8.64
N THR A 304 -3.27 4.01 -8.27
CA THR A 304 -4.65 4.04 -8.78
C THR A 304 -4.65 4.38 -10.27
N LYS A 305 -5.40 3.60 -11.07
CA LYS A 305 -5.65 3.85 -12.50
C LYS A 305 -6.92 4.65 -12.72
N ASP A 306 -7.96 4.27 -12.01
CA ASP A 306 -9.27 4.91 -12.04
C ASP A 306 -9.93 4.78 -10.67
N ILE A 307 -10.76 5.77 -10.35
CA ILE A 307 -11.53 5.78 -9.11
C ILE A 307 -12.79 6.63 -9.29
N MET A 308 -13.92 6.12 -8.81
CA MET A 308 -15.19 6.81 -8.66
C MET A 308 -15.53 6.85 -7.18
N ILE A 309 -15.89 8.03 -6.67
CA ILE A 309 -16.12 8.26 -5.24
C ILE A 309 -17.49 8.93 -5.06
N ASN A 310 -18.28 8.43 -4.11
CA ASN A 310 -19.64 8.88 -3.82
C ASN A 310 -20.56 8.80 -5.05
N GLU A 311 -20.32 7.80 -5.88
CA GLU A 311 -21.14 7.46 -7.02
C GLU A 311 -21.94 6.19 -6.76
N LYS A 312 -23.02 6.00 -7.53
CA LYS A 312 -23.87 4.83 -7.43
C LYS A 312 -23.08 3.57 -7.82
N LEU A 313 -23.09 2.59 -6.92
CA LEU A 313 -22.42 1.33 -7.14
C LEU A 313 -23.31 0.34 -7.93
N ASP A 314 -22.65 -0.62 -8.56
CA ASP A 314 -23.32 -1.82 -9.06
C ASP A 314 -23.34 -2.86 -7.94
N ASP A 315 -24.53 -3.10 -7.38
CA ASP A 315 -24.69 -4.03 -6.26
C ASP A 315 -24.71 -5.50 -6.71
N SER A 316 -24.71 -5.78 -8.01
CA SER A 316 -24.74 -7.16 -8.53
C SER A 316 -23.50 -7.95 -8.12
N ILE A 317 -22.33 -7.30 -8.07
CA ILE A 317 -21.05 -7.88 -7.66
C ILE A 317 -20.95 -8.08 -6.13
N LEU A 318 -21.86 -7.48 -5.37
CA LEU A 318 -21.88 -7.48 -3.90
C LEU A 318 -22.79 -8.57 -3.30
N LYS A 319 -23.41 -9.41 -4.14
CA LYS A 319 -24.29 -10.47 -3.69
C LYS A 319 -23.47 -11.66 -3.17
N LEU A 320 -23.45 -11.82 -1.84
CA LEU A 320 -23.19 -13.12 -1.23
C LEU A 320 -24.43 -13.99 -1.45
N ASN A 321 -24.38 -14.89 -2.45
CA ASN A 321 -25.13 -16.14 -2.34
C ASN A 321 -24.46 -17.02 -1.28
#